data_AF-A0A7W7K5H2-F1
#
_entry.id   AF-A0A7W7K5H2-F1
#
_cell.length_a   1.000
_cell.length_b   1.000
_cell.length_c   1.000
_cell.angle_alpha   90.00
_cell.angle_beta   90.00
_cell.angle_gamma   90.00
#
_symmetry.space_group_name_H-M   'P 1'
#
loop_
_entity.id
_entity.type
_entity.pdbx_description
1 polymer ?
#
loop_
_entity_poly.entity_id
_entity_poly.type
_entity_poly.pdbx_seq_one_letter_code
_entity_poly.pdbx_strand_id
1 'polypeptide(L)'
;MRISLPSRQGFGGAPLGNMFRDIPEEEALTSVRDAWGAGTRYFDTAALYGAGQSELRLGRALAGFRRNDYVLNAKVDRIILDEMETGSRDLRMHGLDAFVAAREFRSHRRTSHDS
;
A
#
# COMPACT_ATOMS: atom_id res chain seq x y z
N MET A 1 19.16 -1.46 20.23
CA MET A 1 17.92 -2.21 19.94
C MET A 1 18.22 -3.19 18.81
N ARG A 2 17.91 -4.49 18.97
CA ARG A 2 18.11 -5.51 17.93
C ARG A 2 16.75 -6.09 17.56
N ILE A 3 16.43 -6.09 16.27
CA ILE A 3 15.21 -6.70 15.75
C ILE A 3 15.57 -8.11 15.25
N SER A 4 14.78 -9.11 15.63
CA SER A 4 14.88 -10.47 15.12
C SER A 4 13.82 -10.67 14.05
N LEU A 5 14.22 -11.14 12.87
CA LEU A 5 13.29 -11.39 11.77
C LEU A 5 12.79 -12.85 11.83
N PRO A 6 11.47 -13.08 11.81
CA PRO A 6 10.88 -14.41 11.89
C PRO A 6 11.06 -15.27 10.63
N SER A 7 11.43 -14.66 9.50
CA SER A 7 11.68 -15.35 8.22
C SER A 7 12.97 -14.85 7.58
N ARG A 8 13.63 -15.70 6.77
CA ARG A 8 14.85 -15.33 6.02
C ARG A 8 14.58 -14.37 4.85
N GLN A 9 13.35 -14.40 4.32
CA GLN A 9 12.89 -13.55 3.23
C GLN A 9 11.77 -12.66 3.71
N GLY A 10 11.67 -11.47 3.13
CA GLY A 10 10.62 -10.50 3.40
C GLY A 10 9.82 -10.18 2.15
N PHE A 11 8.67 -9.54 2.34
CA PHE A 11 7.77 -9.11 1.28
C PHE A 11 7.77 -7.58 1.19
N GLY A 12 8.20 -7.04 0.04
CA GLY A 12 8.19 -5.60 -0.23
C GLY A 12 6.87 -5.13 -0.84
N GLY A 13 6.22 -4.16 -0.21
CA GLY A 13 4.87 -3.71 -0.54
C GLY A 13 4.76 -2.66 -1.65
N ALA A 14 5.86 -2.18 -2.26
CA ALA A 14 5.81 -1.13 -3.27
C ALA A 14 4.86 -1.43 -4.45
N PRO A 15 4.86 -2.65 -5.05
CA PRO A 15 3.90 -3.01 -6.09
C PRO A 15 2.45 -2.98 -5.62
N LEU A 16 2.19 -3.22 -4.32
CA LEU A 16 0.83 -3.14 -3.75
C LEU A 16 0.25 -1.72 -3.83
N GLY A 17 1.09 -0.70 -3.99
CA GLY A 17 0.68 0.68 -4.17
C GLY A 17 0.39 1.08 -5.63
N ASN A 18 0.41 0.16 -6.59
CA ASN A 18 0.37 0.47 -8.02
C ASN A 18 1.54 1.37 -8.50
N MET A 19 2.70 1.35 -7.84
CA MET A 19 3.84 2.23 -8.20
C MET A 19 4.43 1.96 -9.58
N PHE A 20 4.24 0.76 -10.13
CA PHE A 20 4.82 0.35 -11.42
C PHE A 20 3.76 0.09 -12.49
N ARG A 21 2.66 -0.55 -12.07
CA ARG A 21 1.48 -0.82 -12.88
C ARG A 21 0.28 -0.90 -11.97
N ASP A 22 -0.90 -0.74 -12.52
CA ASP A 22 -2.11 -1.06 -11.80
C ASP A 22 -2.21 -2.56 -11.51
N ILE A 23 -2.48 -2.88 -10.25
CA ILE A 23 -2.84 -4.22 -9.82
C ILE A 23 -4.27 -4.21 -9.25
N PRO A 24 -5.12 -5.17 -9.64
CA PRO A 24 -6.41 -5.40 -8.98
C PRO A 24 -6.23 -5.64 -7.48
N GLU A 25 -7.23 -5.24 -6.68
CA GLU A 25 -7.18 -5.44 -5.24
C GLU A 25 -7.07 -6.92 -4.85
N GLU A 26 -7.82 -7.79 -5.50
CA GLU A 26 -7.77 -9.24 -5.23
C GLU A 26 -6.37 -9.82 -5.46
N GLU A 27 -5.71 -9.46 -6.58
CA GLU A 27 -4.34 -9.89 -6.88
C GLU A 27 -3.35 -9.42 -5.81
N ALA A 28 -3.51 -8.17 -5.33
CA ALA A 28 -2.71 -7.61 -4.25
C ALA A 28 -2.86 -8.41 -2.94
N LEU A 29 -4.10 -8.71 -2.55
CA LEU A 29 -4.39 -9.45 -1.33
C LEU A 29 -3.93 -10.92 -1.42
N THR A 30 -4.16 -11.56 -2.55
CA THR A 30 -3.74 -12.94 -2.81
C THR A 30 -2.22 -13.06 -2.76
N SER A 31 -1.48 -12.12 -3.37
CA SER A 31 -0.01 -12.10 -3.30
C SER A 31 0.53 -12.10 -1.87
N VAL A 32 -0.10 -11.35 -0.96
CA VAL A 32 0.28 -11.33 0.47
C VAL A 32 -0.04 -12.66 1.15
N ARG A 33 -1.20 -13.26 0.85
CA ARG A 33 -1.61 -14.56 1.41
C ARG A 33 -0.71 -15.69 0.93
N ASP A 34 -0.31 -15.67 -0.33
CA ASP A 34 0.62 -16.65 -0.90
C ASP A 34 2.00 -16.52 -0.26
N ALA A 35 2.50 -15.30 -0.09
CA ALA A 35 3.75 -15.03 0.63
C ALA A 35 3.68 -15.53 2.09
N TRP A 36 2.53 -15.36 2.76
CA TRP A 36 2.29 -15.92 4.08
C TRP A 36 2.31 -17.46 4.06
N GLY A 37 1.62 -18.08 3.09
CA GLY A 37 1.62 -19.53 2.90
C GLY A 37 3.02 -20.11 2.67
N ALA A 38 3.88 -19.36 1.98
CA ALA A 38 5.29 -19.69 1.74
C ALA A 38 6.21 -19.43 2.96
N GLY A 39 5.67 -18.98 4.09
CA GLY A 39 6.43 -18.78 5.33
C GLY A 39 7.00 -17.36 5.53
N THR A 40 6.64 -16.39 4.68
CA THR A 40 7.05 -14.99 4.89
C THR A 40 6.37 -14.41 6.12
N ARG A 41 7.15 -13.79 7.00
CA ARG A 41 6.68 -13.13 8.23
C ARG A 41 7.28 -11.74 8.45
N TYR A 42 8.04 -11.22 7.49
CA TYR A 42 8.51 -9.84 7.49
C TYR A 42 7.90 -9.11 6.29
N PHE A 43 7.13 -8.07 6.56
CA PHE A 43 6.45 -7.27 5.54
C PHE A 43 6.90 -5.82 5.62
N ASP A 44 7.14 -5.22 4.47
CA ASP A 44 7.64 -3.87 4.34
C ASP A 44 6.68 -3.01 3.51
N THR A 45 6.38 -1.81 3.97
CA THR A 45 5.54 -0.83 3.28
C THR A 45 6.04 0.59 3.54
N ALA A 46 5.35 1.57 2.96
CA ALA A 46 5.59 2.99 3.16
C ALA A 46 4.37 3.78 2.70
N ALA A 47 4.12 4.93 3.31
CA ALA A 47 3.10 5.85 2.82
C ALA A 47 3.36 6.26 1.36
N LEU A 48 4.63 6.44 0.95
CA LEU A 48 4.98 6.76 -0.43
C LEU A 48 4.69 5.62 -1.43
N TYR A 49 4.42 4.39 -0.95
CA TYR A 49 4.06 3.27 -1.82
C TYR A 49 2.61 3.37 -2.26
N GLY A 50 2.37 4.19 -3.29
CA GLY A 50 1.05 4.43 -3.84
C GLY A 50 0.18 5.29 -2.93
N ALA A 51 0.77 6.29 -2.28
CA ALA A 51 0.07 7.23 -1.39
C ALA A 51 -0.81 6.53 -0.33
N GLY A 52 -0.20 5.63 0.44
CA GLY A 52 -0.84 4.85 1.50
C GLY A 52 -1.58 3.62 0.98
N GLN A 53 -1.73 3.44 -0.34
CA GLN A 53 -2.46 2.28 -0.86
C GLN A 53 -1.81 0.95 -0.54
N SER A 54 -0.47 0.89 -0.53
CA SER A 54 0.26 -0.30 -0.07
C SER A 54 -0.08 -0.65 1.38
N GLU A 55 -0.10 0.36 2.27
CA GLU A 55 -0.41 0.18 3.70
C GLU A 55 -1.83 -0.34 3.91
N LEU A 56 -2.79 0.25 3.19
CA LEU A 56 -4.20 -0.16 3.24
C LEU A 56 -4.40 -1.61 2.79
N ARG A 57 -3.81 -2.00 1.66
CA ARG A 57 -3.93 -3.36 1.11
C ARG A 57 -3.21 -4.39 1.99
N LEU A 58 -2.01 -4.06 2.46
CA LEU A 58 -1.27 -4.93 3.36
C LEU A 58 -2.00 -5.10 4.70
N GLY A 59 -2.56 -4.02 5.25
CA GLY A 59 -3.41 -4.06 6.44
C GLY A 59 -4.65 -4.94 6.26
N ARG A 60 -5.36 -4.82 5.13
CA ARG A 60 -6.50 -5.69 4.78
C ARG A 60 -6.10 -7.15 4.68
N ALA A 61 -4.98 -7.46 4.03
CA ALA A 61 -4.52 -8.83 3.86
C ALA A 61 -4.07 -9.46 5.19
N LEU A 62 -3.44 -8.67 6.07
CA LEU A 62 -2.90 -9.16 7.35
C LEU A 62 -3.91 -9.16 8.50
N ALA A 63 -5.09 -8.53 8.33
CA ALA A 63 -6.11 -8.42 9.37
C ALA A 63 -6.61 -9.78 9.91
N GLY A 64 -6.51 -10.84 9.10
CA GLY A 64 -6.88 -12.21 9.50
C GLY A 64 -5.80 -12.99 10.25
N PHE A 65 -4.58 -12.45 10.36
CA PHE A 65 -3.45 -13.12 11.02
C PHE A 65 -3.16 -12.52 12.39
N ARG A 66 -2.65 -13.33 13.32
CA ARG A 66 -2.27 -12.85 14.64
C ARG A 66 -1.12 -11.87 14.53
N ARG A 67 -1.25 -10.69 15.16
CA ARG A 67 -0.26 -9.61 15.07
C ARG A 67 1.15 -10.03 15.49
N ASN A 68 1.27 -10.93 16.47
CA ASN A 68 2.56 -11.40 16.99
C ASN A 68 3.27 -12.41 16.08
N ASP A 69 2.60 -12.92 15.04
CA ASP A 69 3.18 -13.91 14.13
C ASP A 69 4.04 -13.24 13.04
N TYR A 70 4.02 -11.91 12.90
CA TYR A 70 4.76 -11.18 11.87
C TYR A 70 5.37 -9.86 12.35
N VAL A 71 6.37 -9.39 11.60
CA VAL A 71 6.97 -8.08 11.73
C VAL A 71 6.54 -7.22 10.55
N LEU A 72 6.06 -6.01 10.84
CA LEU A 72 5.67 -5.00 9.86
C LEU A 72 6.63 -3.82 9.96
N ASN A 73 7.30 -3.49 8.86
CA ASN A 73 8.11 -2.30 8.69
C ASN A 73 7.36 -1.28 7.85
N ALA A 74 7.18 -0.08 8.36
CA ALA A 74 6.56 1.03 7.65
C ALA A 74 7.49 2.24 7.70
N LYS A 75 7.45 3.09 6.69
CA LYS A 75 8.34 4.23 6.54
C LYS A 75 7.54 5.52 6.53
N VAL A 76 8.11 6.53 7.19
CA VAL A 76 7.60 7.90 7.22
C VAL A 76 8.74 8.81 6.83
N ASP A 77 8.59 9.51 5.71
CA ASP A 77 9.66 10.29 5.09
C ASP A 77 9.16 11.56 4.38
N ARG A 78 7.93 11.56 3.86
CA ARG A 78 7.34 12.66 3.10
C ARG A 78 5.90 12.93 3.52
N ILE A 79 5.47 14.20 3.34
CA ILE A 79 4.07 14.58 3.45
C ILE A 79 3.41 14.29 2.10
N ILE A 80 2.33 13.51 2.12
CA ILE A 80 1.49 13.26 0.94
C ILE A 80 0.39 14.30 0.99
N LEU A 81 0.37 15.20 0.01
CA LEU A 81 -0.70 16.19 -0.16
C LEU A 81 -1.73 15.65 -1.15
N ASP A 82 -2.95 16.18 -1.12
CA ASP A 82 -3.89 15.99 -2.22
C ASP A 82 -3.42 16.83 -3.42
N GLU A 83 -3.32 16.20 -4.59
CA GLU A 83 -3.03 16.91 -5.84
C GLU A 83 -4.33 17.51 -6.40
N MET A 84 -4.37 18.82 -6.62
CA MET A 84 -5.40 19.43 -7.48
C MET A 84 -4.99 19.18 -8.94
N GLU A 85 -5.76 18.38 -9.69
CA GLU A 85 -5.36 17.94 -11.04
C GLU A 85 -5.11 19.12 -11.99
N THR A 86 -3.88 19.25 -12.47
CA THR A 86 -3.54 20.04 -13.66
C THR A 86 -2.48 19.32 -14.51
N GLY A 87 -2.95 18.56 -15.52
CA GLY A 87 -2.12 18.12 -16.65
C GLY A 87 -1.57 16.69 -16.62
N SER A 88 -1.52 16.06 -17.80
CA SER A 88 -1.18 14.65 -18.06
C SER A 88 0.17 14.20 -17.47
N ARG A 89 0.14 13.09 -16.72
CA ARG A 89 1.30 12.53 -15.99
C ARG A 89 2.13 11.59 -16.88
N ASP A 90 3.37 11.97 -17.18
CA ASP A 90 4.40 11.05 -17.70
C ASP A 90 5.11 10.40 -16.51
N LEU A 91 4.68 9.19 -16.13
CA LEU A 91 5.26 8.42 -15.03
C LEU A 91 6.55 7.74 -15.48
N ARG A 92 7.58 8.54 -15.77
CA ARG A 92 8.96 8.05 -15.90
C ARG A 92 9.70 8.35 -14.61
N MET A 93 10.29 7.30 -14.03
CA MET A 93 11.21 7.36 -12.90
C MET A 93 12.42 8.25 -13.24
N HIS A 94 12.27 9.55 -13.02
CA HIS A 94 13.36 10.51 -12.91
C HIS A 94 13.33 11.08 -11.51
N GLY A 95 14.28 10.61 -10.69
CA GLY A 95 14.78 11.24 -9.47
C GLY A 95 13.78 12.04 -8.62
N LEU A 96 13.31 11.40 -7.54
CA LEU A 96 13.18 11.97 -6.19
C LEU A 96 12.35 13.25 -5.93
N ASP A 97 11.77 13.94 -6.92
CA ASP A 97 11.12 15.24 -6.69
C ASP A 97 9.64 15.34 -7.11
N ALA A 98 8.99 14.26 -7.58
CA ALA A 98 7.61 14.35 -8.08
C ALA A 98 6.75 13.15 -7.67
N PHE A 99 6.18 13.14 -6.46
CA PHE A 99 5.14 12.18 -6.11
C PHE A 99 4.13 12.79 -5.13
N VAL A 100 3.21 13.57 -5.68
CA VAL A 100 1.89 13.79 -5.07
C VAL A 100 0.97 12.82 -5.81
N ALA A 101 0.37 11.87 -5.09
CA ALA A 101 -0.62 10.97 -5.65
C ALA A 101 -1.74 10.88 -4.63
N ALA A 102 -2.98 11.12 -5.04
CA ALA A 102 -4.15 10.93 -4.20
C ALA A 102 -5.28 10.34 -5.04
N ARG A 103 -5.99 9.35 -4.47
CA ARG A 103 -7.19 8.73 -5.06
C ARG A 103 -8.44 9.48 -4.59
N GLU A 104 -9.35 9.76 -5.52
CA GLU A 104 -10.76 10.03 -5.17
C GLU A 104 -11.40 8.79 -4.53
N PHE A 105 -11.93 8.95 -3.31
CA PHE A 105 -12.85 8.01 -2.69
C PHE A 105 -14.28 8.49 -2.92
N ARG A 106 -14.89 8.09 -4.03
CA ARG A 106 -16.27 8.48 -4.38
C ARG A 106 -17.26 7.70 -3.50
N SER A 107 -17.54 8.21 -2.31
CA SER A 107 -18.63 7.73 -1.45
C SER A 107 -19.98 8.03 -2.12
N HIS A 108 -20.68 6.99 -2.57
CA HIS A 108 -22.09 7.06 -2.93
C HIS A 108 -22.92 7.39 -1.67
N ARG A 109 -23.16 8.68 -1.43
CA ARG A 109 -24.28 9.12 -0.60
C ARG A 109 -25.48 9.31 -1.53
N ARG A 110 -26.35 8.30 -1.61
CA ARG A 110 -27.73 8.54 -2.07
C ARG A 110 -28.40 9.39 -0.99
N THR A 111 -28.55 10.68 -1.22
CA THR A 111 -29.51 11.50 -0.50
C THR A 111 -30.88 11.22 -1.09
N SER A 112 -31.66 10.36 -0.43
CA SER A 112 -33.11 10.33 -0.61
C SER A 112 -33.69 11.50 0.19
N HIS A 113 -33.86 12.63 -0.48
CA HIS A 113 -34.78 13.69 -0.11
C HIS A 113 -35.52 14.06 -1.39
N ASP A 114 -36.66 13.44 -1.61
CA ASP A 114 -37.77 14.10 -2.30
C ASP A 114 -39.07 13.63 -1.64
N SER A 115 -39.99 14.57 -1.56
CA SER A 115 -41.17 14.60 -0.68
C SER A 115 -42.38 13.87 -1.26
#